data_AF-A0A165QIJ4-F1
#
_entry.id   AF-A0A165QIJ4-F1
#
_cell.length_a   1.000
_cell.length_b   1.000
_cell.length_c   1.000
_cell.angle_alpha   90.00
_cell.angle_beta   90.00
_cell.angle_gamma   90.00
#
_symmetry.space_group_name_H-M   'P 1'
#
loop_
_entity.id
_entity.type
_entity.pdbx_description
1 polymer ?
#
loop_
_entity_poly.entity_id
_entity_poly.type
_entity_poly.pdbx_seq_one_letter_code
_entity_poly.pdbx_strand_id
1 'polypeptide(L)' 'MTGTVYLQDRSYNPEQMAGYHFVKAEHFERMKMACAGNPPLFYQYAEQEYFHKALAHRYKGMGGWMQ' A
#
# COMPACT_ATOMS: atom_id res chain seq x y z
N MET A 1 20.39 7.92 29.04
CA MET A 1 19.51 8.39 27.95
C MET A 1 20.32 8.35 26.65
N THR A 2 20.12 7.31 25.84
CA THR A 2 20.64 7.26 24.46
C THR A 2 19.63 6.49 23.64
N GLY A 3 18.53 7.15 23.29
CA GLY A 3 17.61 6.64 22.29
C GLY A 3 18.28 6.77 20.94
N THR A 4 18.89 5.68 20.48
CA THR A 4 19.27 5.52 19.07
C THR A 4 17.97 5.47 18.28
N VAL A 5 17.52 6.66 17.85
CA VAL A 5 16.51 6.82 16.82
C VAL A 5 17.04 6.04 15.63
N TYR A 6 16.41 4.89 15.37
CA TYR A 6 16.51 4.19 14.10
C TYR A 6 16.10 5.19 13.03
N LEU A 7 17.06 5.97 12.54
CA LEU A 7 16.92 6.69 11.28
C LEU A 7 16.78 5.58 10.26
N GLN A 8 15.52 5.25 10.02
CA GLN A 8 15.04 4.40 8.96
C GLN A 8 15.88 4.75 7.75
N ASP A 9 16.75 3.81 7.41
CA ASP A 9 17.16 3.64 6.04
C ASP A 9 15.86 3.44 5.27
N ARG A 10 15.22 4.55 4.86
CA ARG A 10 14.20 4.60 3.82
C ARG A 10 14.94 4.31 2.52
N SER A 11 15.61 3.16 2.47
CA SER A 11 16.14 2.62 1.25
C SER A 11 14.93 2.50 0.34
N TYR A 12 15.06 3.09 -0.84
CA TYR A 12 14.08 3.06 -1.91
C TYR A 12 14.00 1.63 -2.46
N ASN A 13 13.74 0.63 -1.61
CA ASN A 13 13.61 -0.76 -2.03
C ASN A 13 12.22 -0.95 -2.62
N PRO A 14 12.10 -1.24 -3.93
CA PRO A 14 10.80 -1.43 -4.57
C PRO A 14 9.98 -2.55 -3.93
N GLU A 15 10.60 -3.59 -3.35
CA GLU A 15 9.88 -4.66 -2.67
C GLU A 15 9.20 -4.18 -1.39
N GLN A 16 9.88 -3.36 -0.59
CA GLN A 16 9.31 -2.75 0.61
C GLN A 16 8.17 -1.81 0.26
N MET A 17 8.31 -1.03 -0.83
CA MET A 17 7.25 -0.17 -1.36
C MET A 17 6.06 -0.98 -1.88
N ALA A 18 6.31 -2.11 -2.55
CA ALA A 18 5.25 -3.02 -2.99
C ALA A 18 4.48 -3.57 -1.79
N GLY A 19 5.18 -4.05 -0.76
CA GLY A 19 4.59 -4.54 0.48
C GLY A 19 3.73 -3.47 1.18
N TYR A 20 4.26 -2.26 1.32
CA TYR A 20 3.52 -1.13 1.90
C TYR A 20 2.20 -0.87 1.16
N HIS A 21 2.24 -0.85 -0.17
CA HIS A 21 1.05 -0.60 -0.98
C HIS A 21 0.07 -1.77 -1.01
N PHE A 22 0.52 -3.02 -0.93
CA PHE A 22 -0.37 -4.17 -0.75
C PHE A 22 -1.14 -4.10 0.58
N VAL A 23 -0.47 -3.75 1.68
CA VAL A 23 -1.11 -3.56 2.99
C VAL A 23 -2.15 -2.44 2.94
N LYS A 24 -1.82 -1.32 2.27
CA LYS A 24 -2.78 -0.23 2.06
C LYS A 24 -3.98 -0.67 1.24
N ALA A 25 -3.78 -1.40 0.14
CA ALA A 25 -4.86 -1.92 -0.68
C ALA A 25 -5.82 -2.81 0.13
N GLU A 26 -5.29 -3.74 0.93
CA GLU A 26 -6.10 -4.61 1.80
C GLU A 26 -6.87 -3.80 2.87
N HIS A 27 -6.25 -2.77 3.43
CA HIS A 27 -6.93 -1.86 4.35
C HIS A 27 -8.13 -1.15 3.70
N PHE A 28 -7.96 -0.61 2.48
CA PHE A 28 -9.05 0.04 1.75
C PHE A 28 -10.12 -0.94 1.29
N GLU A 29 -9.76 -2.17 0.96
CA GLU A 29 -10.73 -3.23 0.68
C GLU A 29 -11.62 -3.50 1.90
N ARG A 30 -11.06 -3.57 3.11
CA ARG A 30 -11.84 -3.72 4.35
C ARG A 30 -12.77 -2.52 4.59
N MET A 31 -12.30 -1.30 4.37
CA MET A 31 -13.12 -0.10 4.53
C MET A 31 -14.24 -0.03 3.49
N LYS A 32 -13.95 -0.38 2.23
CA LYS A 32 -14.94 -0.51 1.16
C LYS A 32 -16.05 -1.47 1.58
N MET A 33 -15.71 -2.64 2.09
CA MET A 33 -16.70 -3.64 2.53
C MET A 33 -17.46 -3.19 3.79
N ALA A 34 -16.80 -2.52 4.73
CA ALA A 34 -17.46 -1.93 5.91
C ALA A 34 -18.47 -0.83 5.53
N CYS A 35 -18.22 -0.13 4.42
CA CYS A 35 -19.08 0.93 3.89
C CYS A 35 -19.96 0.48 2.72
N ALA A 36 -20.20 -0.83 2.53
CA ALA A 36 -21.00 -1.35 1.41
C ALA A 36 -22.42 -0.75 1.32
N GLY A 37 -23.01 -0.32 2.44
CA GLY A 37 -24.31 0.36 2.49
C GLY A 37 -24.27 1.87 2.23
N ASN A 38 -23.08 2.48 2.06
CA ASN A 38 -22.89 3.91 1.81
C ASN A 38 -22.15 4.10 0.47
N PRO A 39 -22.88 4.28 -0.66
CA PRO A 39 -22.27 4.30 -1.98
C PRO A 39 -21.14 5.32 -2.16
N PRO A 40 -21.26 6.59 -1.69
CA PRO A 40 -20.14 7.54 -1.75
C PRO A 40 -18.84 7.01 -1.10
N LEU A 41 -18.92 6.47 0.11
CA LEU A 41 -17.75 5.93 0.81
C LEU A 41 -17.23 4.64 0.16
N PHE A 42 -18.15 3.79 -0.32
CA PHE A 42 -17.77 2.57 -1.05
C PHE A 42 -16.91 2.89 -2.26
N TYR A 43 -17.34 3.82 -3.11
CA TYR A 43 -16.58 4.19 -4.31
C TYR A 43 -15.27 4.90 -3.96
N GLN A 44 -15.29 5.80 -2.96
CA GLN A 44 -14.07 6.45 -2.49
C GLN A 44 -13.00 5.43 -2.05
N TYR A 45 -13.39 4.41 -1.27
CA TYR A 45 -12.44 3.38 -0.84
C TYR A 45 -12.07 2.40 -1.95
N ALA A 46 -12.95 2.13 -2.90
CA ALA A 46 -12.63 1.33 -4.09
C ALA A 46 -11.55 2.00 -4.97
N GLU A 47 -11.61 3.32 -5.15
CA GLU A 47 -10.58 4.08 -5.87
C GLU A 47 -9.23 4.00 -5.16
N GLN A 48 -9.20 4.14 -3.83
CA GLN A 48 -7.99 4.03 -3.02
C GLN A 48 -7.39 2.61 -3.05
N GLU A 49 -8.24 1.58 -2.97
CA GLU A 49 -7.83 0.19 -3.14
C GLU A 49 -7.17 -0.03 -4.49
N TYR A 50 -7.81 0.42 -5.57
CA TYR A 50 -7.28 0.30 -6.93
C TYR A 50 -5.96 1.03 -7.11
N PHE A 51 -5.86 2.28 -6.64
CA PHE A 51 -4.65 3.09 -6.69
C PHE A 51 -3.47 2.38 -6.02
N HIS A 52 -3.67 1.84 -4.82
CA HIS A 52 -2.62 1.14 -4.10
C HIS A 52 -2.28 -0.22 -4.70
N LYS A 53 -3.25 -0.97 -5.24
CA LYS A 53 -2.96 -2.18 -6.03
C LYS A 53 -2.07 -1.85 -7.23
N ALA A 54 -2.41 -0.81 -7.99
CA ALA A 54 -1.61 -0.39 -9.14
C ALA A 54 -0.17 -0.01 -8.76
N LEU A 55 0.02 0.76 -7.68
CA LEU A 55 1.34 1.09 -7.17
C LEU A 55 2.11 -0.14 -6.68
N ALA A 56 1.46 -1.04 -5.95
CA ALA A 56 2.09 -2.26 -5.47
C ALA A 56 2.62 -3.11 -6.64
N HIS A 57 1.81 -3.27 -7.68
CA HIS A 57 2.22 -3.98 -8.91
C HIS A 57 3.34 -3.26 -9.66
N ARG A 58 3.30 -1.91 -9.74
CA ARG A 58 4.37 -1.11 -10.33
C ARG A 58 5.69 -1.34 -9.59
N TYR A 59 5.70 -1.21 -8.27
CA TYR A 59 6.92 -1.39 -7.47
C TYR A 59 7.41 -2.84 -7.48
N LYS A 60 6.50 -3.82 -7.49
CA LYS A 60 6.84 -5.23 -7.69
C LYS A 60 7.52 -5.45 -9.05
N GLY A 61 7.06 -4.77 -10.11
CA GLY A 61 7.72 -4.79 -11.42
C GLY A 61 9.08 -4.09 -11.44
N MET A 62 9.24 -3.01 -10.66
CA MET A 62 10.51 -2.28 -10.53
C MET A 62 11.56 -3.01 -9.69
N GLY A 63 11.14 -3.82 -8.71
CA GLY A 63 12.03 -4.63 -7.90
C GLY A 63 12.74 -5.73 -8.69
N GLY A 64 12.21 -6.07 -9.88
CA GLY A 64 12.72 -7.15 -10.70
C GLY A 64 12.52 -8.50 -9.99
N TRP A 65 11.85 -9.45 -10.62
CA TRP A 65 12.62 -10.56 -11.18
C TRP A 65 13.95 -10.14 -11.82
N MET A 66 14.90 -9.65 -11.03
CA MET A 66 16.32 -9.69 -11.40
C MET A 66 16.80 -11.10 -11.05
N GLN A 67 17.16 -11.84 -12.10
CA GLN A 67 17.87 -13.12 -12.05
C GLN A 67 19.11 -13.07 -11.17
#